data_AF-A0A6A3CSC1-F1
#
_entry.id   AF-A0A6A3CSC1-F1
#
_cell.length_a   1.000
_cell.length_b   1.000
_cell.length_c   1.000
_cell.angle_alpha   90.00
_cell.angle_beta   90.00
_cell.angle_gamma   90.00
#
_symmetry.space_group_name_H-M   'P 1'
#
loop_
_entity.id
_entity.type
_entity.pdbx_description
1 polymer ?
#
loop_
_entity_poly.entity_id
_entity_poly.type
_entity_poly.pdbx_seq_one_letter_code
_entity_poly.pdbx_strand_id
1 'polypeptide(L)'
;MGNLWVAESRHENEKGEEIIVVIPWDEWWQLSLKDSSNSQIALLPLQLDIRAEFNSTVAWEYARSMSGKPYGFHNMIFSWIDTVADNYPQPLDAHLVISVVSIWTRVQPAYAANMWNEALNKRLGTEDLDLYGILEETERCGITFDQLLTIPEQDEWVYSDGKSTTCVAFILEMYLEAGVFGSIANSFKSLNSL
;
A
#
# COMPACT_ATOMS: atom_id res chain seq x y z
N MET A 1 2.21 31.14 15.71
CA MET A 1 3.01 29.91 15.48
C MET A 1 2.03 28.80 15.16
N GLY A 2 2.23 28.08 14.05
CA GLY A 2 1.39 26.94 13.70
C GLY A 2 1.84 25.67 14.42
N ASN A 3 0.92 24.72 14.63
CA ASN A 3 1.22 23.42 15.19
C ASN A 3 1.85 22.52 14.11
N LEU A 4 2.85 21.71 14.48
CA LEU A 4 3.49 20.74 13.58
C LEU A 4 2.76 19.39 13.68
N TRP A 5 2.52 18.78 12.52
CA TRP A 5 1.78 17.52 12.39
C TRP A 5 2.56 16.55 11.51
N VAL A 6 2.39 15.27 11.77
CA VAL A 6 2.93 14.16 10.98
C VAL A 6 1.75 13.39 10.39
N ALA A 7 1.80 13.13 9.09
CA ALA A 7 0.91 12.20 8.43
C ALA A 7 1.72 10.95 8.06
N GLU A 8 1.29 9.78 8.51
CA GLU A 8 1.92 8.50 8.19
C GLU A 8 0.86 7.44 7.91
N SER A 9 1.16 6.50 7.02
CA SER A 9 0.21 5.46 6.64
C SER A 9 0.23 4.25 7.58
N ARG A 10 1.27 4.13 8.41
CA ARG A 10 1.55 2.96 9.23
C ARG A 10 1.69 3.39 10.68
N HIS A 11 0.60 3.25 11.41
CA HIS A 11 0.52 3.51 12.83
C HIS A 11 -0.34 2.44 13.50
N GLU A 12 0.21 1.75 14.48
CA GLU A 12 -0.53 0.73 15.23
C GLU A 12 -1.48 1.41 16.23
N ASN A 13 -2.78 1.17 16.08
CA ASN A 13 -3.80 1.67 17.02
C ASN A 13 -3.90 0.80 18.28
N GLU A 14 -4.74 1.19 19.25
CA GLU A 14 -4.94 0.45 20.51
C GLU A 14 -5.41 -1.01 20.34
N LYS A 15 -5.92 -1.37 19.15
CA LYS A 15 -6.37 -2.73 18.81
C LYS A 15 -5.29 -3.56 18.11
N GLY A 16 -4.12 -3.00 17.85
CA GLY A 16 -3.06 -3.65 17.08
C GLY A 16 -3.27 -3.59 15.56
N GLU A 17 -4.15 -2.71 15.08
CA GLU A 17 -4.40 -2.52 13.65
C GLU A 17 -3.52 -1.39 13.11
N GLU A 18 -2.91 -1.60 11.95
CA GLU A 18 -2.09 -0.58 11.28
C GLU A 18 -2.99 0.32 10.44
N ILE A 19 -3.00 1.61 10.77
CA ILE A 19 -3.88 2.62 10.17
C ILE A 19 -3.10 3.85 9.71
N ILE A 20 -3.72 4.62 8.83
CA ILE A 20 -3.25 5.94 8.41
C ILE A 20 -3.64 6.96 9.47
N VAL A 21 -2.72 7.82 9.89
CA VAL A 21 -2.97 8.83 10.93
C VAL A 21 -2.42 10.19 10.56
N VAL A 22 -3.05 11.23 11.13
CA VAL A 22 -2.52 12.58 11.20
C VAL A 22 -2.42 12.96 12.67
N ILE A 23 -1.20 12.99 13.21
CA ILE A 23 -0.96 13.19 14.65
C ILE A 23 -0.01 14.37 14.93
N PRO A 24 -0.12 15.02 16.09
CA PRO A 24 0.79 16.10 16.46
C PRO A 24 2.24 15.59 16.54
N TRP A 25 3.19 16.41 16.11
CA TRP A 25 4.61 16.07 16.14
C TRP A 25 5.09 15.63 17.52
N ASP A 26 4.67 16.33 18.58
CA ASP A 26 5.10 16.02 19.94
C ASP A 26 4.65 14.63 20.38
N GLU A 27 3.45 14.22 19.96
CA GLU A 27 2.91 12.88 20.23
C GLU A 27 3.67 11.82 19.43
N TRP A 28 3.82 12.03 18.12
CA TRP A 28 4.60 11.15 17.24
C TRP A 28 6.02 10.94 17.78
N TRP A 29 6.70 12.02 18.17
CA TRP A 29 8.06 11.98 18.69
C TRP A 29 8.17 11.17 19.99
N GLN A 30 7.20 11.29 20.90
CA GLN A 30 7.17 10.48 22.12
C GLN A 30 6.96 8.99 21.84
N LEU A 31 6.20 8.65 20.79
CA LEU A 31 6.05 7.26 20.35
C LEU A 31 7.36 6.73 19.75
N SER A 32 8.00 7.50 18.85
CA SER A 32 9.27 7.11 18.22
C SER A 32 10.40 6.90 19.24
N LEU A 33 10.44 7.67 20.34
CA LEU A 33 11.43 7.49 21.41
C LEU A 33 11.24 6.21 22.23
N LYS A 34 10.03 5.64 22.26
CA LYS A 34 9.73 4.39 22.97
C LYS A 34 9.98 3.16 22.11
N ASP A 35 10.11 3.33 20.79
CA ASP A 35 10.38 2.25 19.87
C ASP A 35 11.81 1.71 20.06
N SER A 36 11.89 0.40 20.30
CA SER A 36 13.16 -0.32 20.52
C SER A 36 13.84 -0.75 19.22
N SER A 37 13.25 -0.45 18.06
CA SER A 37 13.77 -0.78 16.72
C SER A 37 15.07 -0.05 16.34
N ASN A 38 15.53 0.91 17.16
CA ASN A 38 16.71 1.75 16.91
C ASN A 38 16.59 2.55 15.60
N SER A 39 15.42 3.16 15.39
CA SER A 39 15.11 3.95 14.20
C SER A 39 15.98 5.20 14.04
N GLN A 40 16.41 5.47 12.81
CA GLN A 40 17.08 6.71 12.43
C GLN A 40 16.10 7.63 11.70
N ILE A 41 15.92 8.85 12.21
CA ILE A 41 14.97 9.82 11.65
C ILE A 41 15.75 10.95 10.98
N ALA A 42 15.46 11.18 9.69
CA ALA A 42 15.99 12.29 8.92
C ALA A 42 14.85 13.16 8.40
N LEU A 43 14.95 14.48 8.61
CA LEU A 43 14.00 15.45 8.06
C LEU A 43 14.55 16.00 6.74
N LEU A 44 13.90 15.65 5.63
CA LEU A 44 14.30 16.07 4.29
C LEU A 44 13.27 17.08 3.75
N PRO A 45 13.62 18.37 3.59
CA PRO A 45 12.71 19.34 3.00
C PRO A 45 12.60 19.13 1.49
N LEU A 46 11.44 19.46 0.93
CA LEU A 46 11.27 19.55 -0.52
C LEU A 46 12.23 20.58 -1.13
N GLN A 47 12.73 20.29 -2.33
CA GLN A 47 13.51 21.23 -3.13
C GLN A 47 12.69 22.51 -3.41
N LEU A 48 13.35 23.67 -3.53
CA LEU A 48 12.68 24.97 -3.56
C LEU A 48 11.69 25.13 -4.71
N ASP A 49 12.01 24.59 -5.88
CA ASP A 49 11.16 24.56 -7.08
C ASP A 49 9.92 23.68 -6.85
N ILE A 50 10.11 22.43 -6.40
CA ILE A 50 9.00 21.52 -6.09
C ILE A 50 8.11 22.08 -4.97
N ARG A 51 8.71 22.67 -3.95
CA ARG A 51 7.99 23.31 -2.85
C ARG A 51 7.13 24.50 -3.31
N ALA A 52 7.54 25.21 -4.37
CA ALA A 52 6.76 26.30 -4.92
C ALA A 52 5.48 25.81 -5.62
N GLU A 53 5.49 24.60 -6.13
CA GLU A 53 4.34 23.95 -6.78
C GLU A 53 3.44 23.20 -5.78
N PHE A 54 4.00 22.79 -4.64
CA PHE A 54 3.29 22.02 -3.61
C PHE A 54 2.15 22.80 -2.94
N ASN A 55 0.90 22.42 -3.24
CA ASN A 55 -0.29 22.96 -2.59
C ASN A 55 -0.51 22.28 -1.23
N SER A 56 -0.06 22.94 -0.15
CA SER A 56 -0.16 22.39 1.20
C SER A 56 -1.59 22.16 1.69
N THR A 57 -2.55 22.98 1.26
CA THR A 57 -3.94 22.85 1.73
C THR A 57 -4.55 21.56 1.19
N VAL A 58 -4.38 21.31 -0.11
CA VAL A 58 -4.91 20.11 -0.76
C VAL A 58 -4.20 18.85 -0.26
N ALA A 59 -2.87 18.90 -0.08
CA ALA A 59 -2.12 17.81 0.53
C ALA A 59 -2.67 17.39 1.90
N TRP A 60 -2.95 18.38 2.76
CA TRP A 60 -3.53 18.12 4.08
C TRP A 60 -5.00 17.70 4.02
N GLU A 61 -5.78 18.12 3.02
CA GLU A 61 -7.14 17.62 2.79
C GLU A 61 -7.12 16.14 2.41
N TYR A 62 -6.24 15.75 1.49
CA TYR A 62 -6.02 14.34 1.16
C TYR A 62 -5.60 13.52 2.38
N ALA A 63 -4.55 13.93 3.10
CA ALA A 63 -4.06 13.20 4.28
C ALA A 63 -5.14 13.03 5.36
N ARG A 64 -5.94 14.08 5.61
CA ARG A 64 -7.07 14.01 6.56
C ARG A 64 -8.20 13.13 6.07
N SER A 65 -8.46 13.10 4.75
CA SER A 65 -9.46 12.20 4.17
C SER A 65 -9.08 10.72 4.34
N MET A 66 -7.77 10.44 4.43
CA MET A 66 -7.24 9.09 4.62
C MET A 66 -7.05 8.70 6.10
N SER A 67 -7.02 9.67 7.02
CA SER A 67 -6.87 9.40 8.45
C SER A 67 -7.95 8.44 8.98
N GLY A 68 -7.53 7.41 9.71
CA GLY A 68 -8.38 6.35 10.27
C GLY A 68 -8.67 5.19 9.32
N LYS A 69 -8.22 5.26 8.06
CA LYS A 69 -8.34 4.15 7.11
C LYS A 69 -7.27 3.08 7.33
N PRO A 70 -7.51 1.82 6.92
CA PRO A 70 -6.54 0.74 7.07
C PRO A 70 -5.29 0.95 6.19
N TYR A 71 -4.17 0.38 6.64
CA TYR A 71 -2.95 0.26 5.84
C TYR A 71 -3.14 -0.73 4.67
N GLY A 72 -2.49 -0.45 3.53
CA GLY A 72 -2.62 -1.21 2.28
C GLY A 72 -1.96 -2.60 2.25
N PHE A 73 -2.21 -3.47 3.24
CA PHE A 73 -1.65 -4.83 3.28
C PHE A 73 -2.06 -5.69 2.09
N HIS A 74 -3.28 -5.51 1.57
CA HIS A 74 -3.81 -6.17 0.37
C HIS A 74 -2.89 -6.06 -0.84
N ASN A 75 -2.12 -4.97 -0.91
CA ASN A 75 -1.27 -4.66 -2.04
C ASN A 75 0.23 -4.88 -1.75
N MET A 76 0.63 -5.06 -0.49
CA MET A 76 2.04 -5.10 -0.09
C MET A 76 2.84 -6.21 -0.80
N ILE A 77 2.25 -7.39 -1.02
CA ILE A 77 2.95 -8.48 -1.70
C ILE A 77 3.13 -8.20 -3.20
N PHE A 78 2.23 -7.41 -3.80
CA PHE A 78 2.29 -7.06 -5.22
C PHE A 78 3.31 -5.95 -5.50
N SER A 79 3.64 -5.11 -4.52
CA SER A 79 4.67 -4.06 -4.66
C SER A 79 6.07 -4.57 -5.05
N TRP A 80 6.34 -5.88 -4.89
CA TRP A 80 7.62 -6.50 -5.27
C TRP A 80 7.49 -7.49 -6.43
N ILE A 81 6.29 -7.65 -7.02
CA ILE A 81 5.99 -8.63 -8.08
C ILE A 81 5.47 -7.88 -9.32
N ASP A 82 6.30 -7.00 -9.87
CA ASP A 82 5.96 -6.25 -11.10
C ASP A 82 6.27 -7.03 -12.38
N THR A 83 7.00 -8.13 -12.30
CA THR A 83 7.37 -8.96 -13.45
C THR A 83 7.32 -10.45 -13.10
N VAL A 84 7.09 -11.28 -14.12
CA VAL A 84 6.94 -12.74 -13.99
C VAL A 84 8.18 -13.43 -13.38
N ALA A 85 9.38 -12.83 -13.51
CA ALA A 85 10.62 -13.48 -13.06
C ALA A 85 11.71 -12.53 -12.52
N ASP A 86 11.71 -11.24 -12.88
CA ASP A 86 12.90 -10.39 -12.73
C ASP A 86 12.86 -9.46 -11.50
N ASN A 87 11.75 -9.38 -10.75
CA ASN A 87 11.60 -8.44 -9.61
C ASN A 87 11.62 -9.09 -8.22
N TYR A 88 11.87 -10.40 -8.12
CA TYR A 88 12.01 -11.05 -6.82
C TYR A 88 13.37 -10.71 -6.18
N PRO A 89 13.42 -10.37 -4.87
CA PRO A 89 14.70 -10.25 -4.18
C PRO A 89 15.39 -11.62 -4.22
N GLN A 90 16.58 -11.74 -4.82
CA GLN A 90 17.28 -13.03 -4.81
C GLN A 90 17.44 -13.54 -3.37
N PRO A 91 17.14 -14.82 -3.06
CA PRO A 91 16.88 -15.96 -3.96
C PRO A 91 15.39 -16.31 -4.15
N LEU A 92 14.45 -15.37 -3.95
CA LEU A 92 13.02 -15.63 -4.10
C LEU A 92 12.63 -15.87 -5.57
N ASP A 93 11.71 -16.80 -5.80
CA ASP A 93 11.03 -17.03 -7.08
C ASP A 93 9.51 -17.16 -6.85
N ALA A 94 8.72 -17.18 -7.93
CA ALA A 94 7.27 -17.31 -7.87
C ALA A 94 6.80 -18.58 -7.12
N HIS A 95 7.55 -19.67 -7.20
CA HIS A 95 7.24 -20.92 -6.50
C HIS A 95 7.43 -20.79 -4.98
N LEU A 96 8.41 -20.00 -4.52
CA LEU A 96 8.60 -19.70 -3.11
C LEU A 96 7.50 -18.78 -2.58
N VAL A 97 7.04 -17.79 -3.36
CA VAL A 97 5.88 -16.96 -2.99
C VAL A 97 4.62 -17.82 -2.86
N ILE A 98 4.34 -18.69 -3.84
CA ILE A 98 3.22 -19.64 -3.76
C ILE A 98 3.36 -20.57 -2.54
N SER A 99 4.58 -21.00 -2.21
CA SER A 99 4.84 -21.84 -1.03
C SER A 99 4.62 -21.09 0.28
N VAL A 100 5.07 -19.83 0.39
CA VAL A 100 4.87 -18.96 1.57
C VAL A 100 3.38 -18.64 1.73
N VAL A 101 2.70 -18.25 0.64
CA VAL A 101 1.26 -18.01 0.59
C VAL A 101 0.49 -19.27 1.01
N SER A 102 0.86 -20.44 0.49
CA SER A 102 0.22 -21.72 0.84
C SER A 102 0.43 -22.14 2.29
N ILE A 103 1.64 -21.94 2.83
CA ILE A 103 1.95 -22.22 4.25
C ILE A 103 1.21 -21.24 5.15
N TRP A 104 1.24 -19.95 4.84
CA TRP A 104 0.61 -18.91 5.65
C TRP A 104 -0.93 -18.99 5.60
N THR A 105 -1.52 -19.37 4.46
CA THR A 105 -2.95 -19.70 4.35
C THR A 105 -3.34 -20.84 5.28
N ARG A 106 -2.47 -21.84 5.48
CA ARG A 106 -2.72 -22.94 6.43
C ARG A 106 -2.50 -22.56 7.89
N VAL A 107 -1.59 -21.63 8.17
CA VAL A 107 -1.18 -21.25 9.54
C VAL A 107 -2.02 -20.11 10.12
N GLN A 108 -2.42 -19.13 9.30
CA GLN A 108 -3.26 -17.98 9.67
C GLN A 108 -4.26 -17.65 8.55
N PRO A 109 -5.28 -18.51 8.34
CA PRO A 109 -6.22 -18.39 7.21
C PRO A 109 -6.98 -17.07 7.16
N ALA A 110 -7.33 -16.50 8.32
CA ALA A 110 -8.01 -15.19 8.38
C ALA A 110 -7.10 -14.04 7.92
N TYR A 111 -5.80 -14.10 8.22
CA TYR A 111 -4.83 -13.08 7.81
C TYR A 111 -4.48 -13.24 6.32
N ALA A 112 -4.32 -14.47 5.84
CA ALA A 112 -4.10 -14.79 4.43
C ALA A 112 -5.27 -14.33 3.53
N ALA A 113 -6.52 -14.59 3.94
CA ALA A 113 -7.71 -14.13 3.23
C ALA A 113 -7.74 -12.60 3.10
N ASN A 114 -7.35 -11.90 4.17
CA ASN A 114 -7.25 -10.44 4.22
C ASN A 114 -5.99 -9.87 3.53
N MET A 115 -5.02 -10.68 3.12
CA MET A 115 -3.77 -10.17 2.54
C MET A 115 -3.71 -10.27 1.03
N TRP A 116 -4.36 -11.26 0.41
CA TRP A 116 -4.25 -11.45 -1.04
C TRP A 116 -5.51 -12.00 -1.72
N ASN A 117 -6.40 -12.72 -1.05
CA ASN A 117 -7.55 -13.32 -1.75
C ASN A 117 -8.45 -12.24 -2.36
N GLU A 118 -8.79 -11.21 -1.60
CA GLU A 118 -9.61 -10.10 -2.11
C GLU A 118 -8.89 -9.35 -3.24
N ALA A 119 -7.58 -9.12 -3.09
CA ALA A 119 -6.74 -8.45 -4.08
C ALA A 119 -6.61 -9.24 -5.40
N LEU A 120 -6.50 -10.58 -5.32
CA LEU A 120 -6.47 -11.47 -6.48
C LEU A 120 -7.84 -11.54 -7.16
N ASN A 121 -8.93 -11.59 -6.39
CA ASN A 121 -10.29 -11.53 -6.91
C ASN A 121 -10.54 -10.23 -7.68
N LYS A 122 -10.15 -9.06 -7.14
CA LYS A 122 -10.25 -7.78 -7.85
C LYS A 122 -9.48 -7.77 -9.17
N ARG A 123 -8.29 -8.37 -9.21
CA ARG A 123 -7.48 -8.50 -10.44
C ARG A 123 -8.11 -9.42 -11.47
N LEU A 124 -8.80 -10.48 -11.04
CA LEU A 124 -9.56 -11.39 -11.90
C LEU A 124 -10.93 -10.84 -12.32
N GLY A 125 -11.46 -9.83 -11.62
CA GLY A 125 -12.84 -9.38 -11.78
C GLY A 125 -13.86 -10.35 -11.18
N THR A 126 -13.47 -11.09 -10.15
CA THR A 126 -14.32 -12.02 -9.38
C THR A 126 -14.53 -11.55 -7.95
N GLU A 127 -15.40 -12.23 -7.21
CA GLU A 127 -15.69 -11.96 -5.80
C GLU A 127 -15.75 -13.29 -5.03
N ASP A 128 -15.27 -13.28 -3.78
CA ASP A 128 -15.37 -14.37 -2.81
C ASP A 128 -14.79 -15.74 -3.21
N LEU A 129 -13.93 -15.81 -4.25
CA LEU A 129 -13.21 -17.04 -4.55
C LEU A 129 -12.07 -17.27 -3.54
N ASP A 130 -11.94 -18.52 -3.08
CA ASP A 130 -10.74 -18.94 -2.37
C ASP A 130 -9.57 -19.15 -3.33
N LEU A 131 -8.37 -19.46 -2.82
CA LEU A 131 -7.18 -19.61 -3.65
C LEU A 131 -7.34 -20.71 -4.72
N TYR A 132 -8.08 -21.78 -4.43
CA TYR A 132 -8.30 -22.85 -5.41
C TYR A 132 -9.26 -22.39 -6.52
N GLY A 133 -10.33 -21.67 -6.16
CA GLY A 133 -11.25 -21.06 -7.12
C GLY A 133 -10.57 -20.00 -7.98
N ILE A 134 -9.67 -19.19 -7.41
CA ILE A 134 -8.83 -18.24 -8.14
C ILE A 134 -7.97 -18.97 -9.18
N LEU A 135 -7.31 -20.08 -8.80
CA LEU A 135 -6.48 -20.86 -9.73
C LEU A 135 -7.32 -21.48 -10.85
N GLU A 136 -8.47 -22.07 -10.54
CA GLU A 136 -9.40 -22.60 -11.55
C GLU A 136 -9.88 -21.50 -12.51
N GLU A 137 -10.20 -20.32 -11.99
CA GLU A 137 -10.65 -19.18 -12.80
C GLU A 137 -9.52 -18.61 -13.66
N THR A 138 -8.28 -18.56 -13.17
CA THR A 138 -7.12 -18.16 -14.00
C THR A 138 -6.97 -19.06 -15.22
N GLU A 139 -7.10 -20.39 -15.02
CA GLU A 139 -7.06 -21.35 -16.12
C GLU A 139 -8.22 -21.14 -17.11
N ARG A 140 -9.43 -20.87 -16.60
CA ARG A 140 -10.62 -20.59 -17.41
C ARG A 140 -10.48 -19.32 -18.25
N CYS A 141 -9.85 -18.29 -17.69
CA CYS A 141 -9.54 -17.02 -18.35
C CYS A 141 -8.31 -17.10 -19.28
N GLY A 142 -7.58 -18.22 -19.29
CA GLY A 142 -6.43 -18.44 -20.15
C GLY A 142 -5.20 -17.62 -19.76
N ILE A 143 -5.10 -17.20 -18.50
CA ILE A 143 -3.93 -16.50 -17.95
C ILE A 143 -3.22 -17.38 -16.92
N THR A 144 -1.91 -17.24 -16.79
CA THR A 144 -1.17 -17.92 -15.71
C THR A 144 -1.36 -17.18 -14.39
N PHE A 145 -1.15 -17.87 -13.27
CA PHE A 145 -1.15 -17.22 -11.96
C PHE A 145 -0.09 -16.10 -11.89
N ASP A 146 1.09 -16.30 -12.49
CA ASP A 146 2.11 -15.25 -12.53
C ASP A 146 1.64 -14.00 -13.30
N GLN A 147 0.91 -14.19 -14.41
CA GLN A 147 0.32 -13.08 -15.15
C GLN A 147 -0.75 -12.34 -14.32
N LEU A 148 -1.54 -13.06 -13.52
CA LEU A 148 -2.49 -12.46 -12.59
C LEU A 148 -1.77 -11.57 -11.56
N LEU A 149 -0.64 -12.03 -11.02
CA LEU A 149 0.15 -11.25 -10.06
C LEU A 149 0.70 -9.95 -10.68
N THR A 150 0.95 -9.92 -11.98
CA THR A 150 1.45 -8.71 -12.68
C THR A 150 0.39 -7.65 -12.97
N ILE A 151 -0.90 -7.91 -12.70
CA ILE A 151 -1.95 -6.91 -12.88
C ILE A 151 -1.77 -5.83 -11.81
N PRO A 152 -1.52 -4.57 -12.20
CA PRO A 152 -1.28 -3.51 -11.23
C PRO A 152 -2.53 -3.22 -10.42
N GLU A 153 -2.32 -2.93 -9.14
CA GLU A 153 -3.33 -2.37 -8.25
C GLU A 153 -4.00 -1.16 -8.91
N GLN A 154 -5.30 -0.96 -8.71
CA GLN A 154 -5.97 0.24 -9.21
C GLN A 154 -6.29 1.17 -8.04
N ASP A 155 -5.92 2.44 -8.19
CA ASP A 155 -6.11 3.42 -7.12
C ASP A 155 -7.56 3.52 -6.67
N GLU A 156 -8.55 3.24 -7.53
CA GLU A 156 -9.98 3.27 -7.18
C GLU A 156 -10.50 2.05 -6.41
N TRP A 157 -9.69 0.99 -6.26
CA TRP A 157 -10.11 -0.19 -5.53
C TRP A 157 -10.38 0.13 -4.05
N VAL A 158 -11.46 -0.45 -3.55
CA VAL A 158 -11.89 -0.38 -2.16
C VAL A 158 -12.06 -1.82 -1.69
N TYR A 159 -11.37 -2.16 -0.61
CA TYR A 159 -11.41 -3.49 -0.02
C TYR A 159 -12.53 -3.57 1.04
N SER A 160 -12.81 -4.78 1.51
CA SER A 160 -13.83 -5.05 2.52
C SER A 160 -13.58 -4.32 3.85
N ASP A 161 -12.31 -4.05 4.19
CA ASP A 161 -11.89 -3.24 5.34
C ASP A 161 -11.82 -1.73 5.03
N GLY A 162 -11.97 -1.36 3.76
CA GLY A 162 -12.11 0.02 3.30
C GLY A 162 -11.08 0.41 2.23
N LYS A 163 -11.00 1.72 2.00
CA LYS A 163 -9.98 2.31 1.15
C LYS A 163 -8.65 2.28 1.91
N SER A 164 -7.58 1.83 1.29
CA SER A 164 -6.26 1.71 1.91
C SER A 164 -5.17 2.20 0.98
N THR A 165 -3.98 2.44 1.51
CA THR A 165 -2.77 2.77 0.74
C THR A 165 -1.53 2.31 1.50
N THR A 166 -0.46 1.97 0.77
CA THR A 166 0.86 1.66 1.34
C THR A 166 1.62 2.94 1.69
N CYS A 167 2.79 2.80 2.34
CA CYS A 167 3.59 3.94 2.79
C CYS A 167 4.12 4.83 1.67
N VAL A 168 4.63 4.23 0.59
CA VAL A 168 5.14 4.96 -0.56
C VAL A 168 3.97 5.57 -1.35
N ALA A 169 2.93 4.77 -1.63
CA ALA A 169 1.75 5.23 -2.36
C ALA A 169 1.06 6.40 -1.66
N PHE A 170 0.95 6.39 -0.33
CA PHE A 170 0.31 7.48 0.44
C PHE A 170 1.00 8.83 0.22
N ILE A 171 2.34 8.84 0.21
CA ILE A 171 3.11 10.06 -0.03
C ILE A 171 3.03 10.48 -1.49
N LEU A 172 3.05 9.53 -2.43
CA LEU A 172 2.93 9.84 -3.86
C LEU A 172 1.55 10.38 -4.22
N GLU A 173 0.47 9.80 -3.69
CA GLU A 173 -0.90 10.32 -3.85
C GLU A 173 -1.01 11.73 -3.25
N MET A 174 -0.44 11.94 -2.06
CA MET A 174 -0.39 13.28 -1.46
C MET A 174 0.35 14.29 -2.36
N TYR A 175 1.46 13.88 -3.01
CA TYR A 175 2.18 14.73 -3.96
C TYR A 175 1.41 14.97 -5.26
N LEU A 176 0.66 13.97 -5.72
CA LEU A 176 -0.22 14.08 -6.87
C LEU A 176 -1.32 15.11 -6.62
N GLU A 177 -2.04 14.98 -5.50
CA GLU A 177 -3.08 15.92 -5.08
C GLU A 177 -2.50 17.33 -4.82
N ALA A 178 -1.28 17.41 -4.29
CA ALA A 178 -0.58 18.68 -4.09
C ALA A 178 -0.10 19.35 -5.40
N GLY A 179 -0.20 18.69 -6.54
CA GLY A 179 0.17 19.23 -7.85
C GLY A 179 1.65 19.10 -8.22
N VAL A 180 2.46 18.36 -7.44
CA VAL A 180 3.92 18.23 -7.63
C VAL A 180 4.28 17.65 -8.99
N PHE A 181 3.42 16.80 -9.55
CA PHE A 181 3.70 16.11 -10.82
C PHE A 181 3.30 16.93 -12.07
N GLY A 182 2.67 18.10 -11.91
CA GLY A 182 2.32 18.97 -13.03
C GLY A 182 1.74 18.22 -14.24
N SER A 183 2.37 18.35 -15.40
CA SER A 183 1.91 17.73 -16.65
C SER A 183 2.10 16.21 -16.72
N ILE A 184 3.00 15.63 -15.92
CA ILE A 184 3.24 14.17 -15.93
C ILE A 184 2.24 13.41 -15.08
N ALA A 185 1.41 14.10 -14.28
CA ALA A 185 0.33 13.50 -13.49
C ALA A 185 -0.56 12.56 -14.31
N ASN A 186 -0.92 12.95 -15.54
CA ASN A 186 -1.76 12.15 -16.43
C ASN A 186 -1.06 10.91 -17.02
N SER A 187 0.23 10.71 -16.76
CA SER A 187 1.00 9.55 -17.22
C SER A 187 0.98 8.40 -16.21
N PHE A 188 0.57 8.65 -14.97
CA PHE A 188 0.44 7.60 -13.96
C PHE A 188 -0.86 6.82 -14.20
N LYS A 189 -0.77 5.49 -14.21
CA LYS A 189 -1.92 4.59 -14.31
C LYS A 189 -2.44 4.16 -12.94
N SER A 190 -1.52 4.03 -11.97
CA SER A 190 -1.80 3.68 -10.58
C SER A 190 -0.58 4.08 -9.74
N LEU A 191 -0.81 4.69 -8.59
CA LEU A 191 0.24 4.99 -7.60
C LEU A 191 0.30 3.94 -6.49
N ASN A 192 -0.79 3.20 -6.27
CA ASN A 192 -0.79 2.06 -5.37
C ASN A 192 -0.04 0.86 -5.94
N SER A 193 0.30 0.79 -7.22
CA SER A 193 1.08 -0.33 -7.76
C SER A 193 2.60 -0.26 -7.46
N LEU A 194 3.04 0.60 -6.54
CA LEU A 194 4.46 0.84 -6.18
C LEU A 194 4.81 0.34 -4.77
#